data_AF-A0A259DG93-F1
#
_entry.id   AF-A0A259DG93-F1
#
_cell.length_a   1.000
_cell.length_b   1.000
_cell.length_c   1.000
_cell.angle_alpha   90.00
_cell.angle_beta   90.00
_cell.angle_gamma   90.00
#
_symmetry.space_group_name_H-M   'P 1'
#
loop_
_entity.id
_entity.type
_entity.pdbx_description
1 polymer ?
#
loop_
_entity_poly.entity_id
_entity_poly.type
_entity_poly.pdbx_seq_one_letter_code
_entity_poly.pdbx_strand_id
1 'polypeptide(L)'
;MTGTPDQGICQVVFTVNGPGEIAGWLQPLAQALRAAHPQIRIVVMMLPCVYSTGAEARVAAGLGTVDLAVPVGQALRFVLTGRLPAGMAPAARSLVFHLGGEVALTLLVAARLRASLYAYAEQPLPYGFAFRRVFYNGLNRLPKRLKVDPARLVGELMVDAAALKRAAFGGARPDRQVVGLFPGSRTYMAEFLLPYYAVTVDAVAARLPQVRWVMAQAPFVDEAALRRLTPPEGHHWPALPLTWHETAEGRWLQTPAGNRIEVRPGPEVLATADVALTIPGTNTGELGAGGTPMVVVLPTYRGDEVPLPGLAGHVRGLPLIGRALKLYFARKVLRGLPMLAQPNRRAGRRIVLELVGTDLHPAIAAELERLLTGDTTALRAEIRAAMGRGGAAERLAAEIGGFFTAQPQD
;
A
#
# COMPACT_ATOMS: atom_id res chain seq x y z
N MET A 1 12.43 49.37 12.98
CA MET A 1 12.50 48.80 11.62
C MET A 1 13.66 47.82 11.57
N THR A 2 13.40 46.57 11.93
CA THR A 2 14.32 45.44 11.74
C THR A 2 13.65 44.57 10.69
N GLY A 3 14.12 44.69 9.44
CA GLY A 3 13.61 43.89 8.33
C GLY A 3 13.79 42.42 8.64
N THR A 4 12.68 41.67 8.65
CA THR A 4 12.70 40.22 8.54
C THR A 4 13.56 39.83 7.33
N PRO A 5 14.57 38.97 7.49
CA PRO A 5 15.36 38.50 6.36
C PRO A 5 14.41 37.86 5.35
N ASP A 6 14.63 38.16 4.07
CA ASP A 6 13.91 37.61 2.92
C ASP A 6 13.89 36.08 3.03
N GLN A 7 12.80 35.51 3.55
CA GLN A 7 12.66 34.07 3.72
C GLN A 7 12.41 33.49 2.33
N GLY A 8 13.50 33.20 1.61
CA GLY A 8 13.46 32.54 0.33
C GLY A 8 12.59 31.28 0.37
N ILE A 9 11.89 31.01 -0.73
CA ILE A 9 10.95 29.88 -0.85
C ILE A 9 11.65 28.58 -0.45
N CYS A 10 11.08 27.84 0.49
CA CYS A 10 11.56 26.51 0.90
C CYS A 10 10.69 25.43 0.25
N GLN A 11 11.30 24.42 -0.37
CA GLN A 11 10.57 23.30 -0.95
C GLN A 11 11.23 21.95 -0.65
N VAL A 12 10.40 20.97 -0.29
CA VAL A 12 10.80 19.56 -0.28
C VAL A 12 10.28 18.88 -1.54
N VAL A 13 11.13 18.09 -2.17
CA VAL A 13 10.81 17.32 -3.37
C VAL A 13 10.86 15.84 -3.01
N PHE A 14 9.70 15.23 -2.81
CA PHE A 14 9.58 13.80 -2.59
C PHE A 14 9.68 13.05 -3.91
N THR A 15 10.48 11.99 -3.94
CA THR A 15 10.46 11.01 -5.05
C THR A 15 9.69 9.77 -4.64
N VAL A 16 8.74 9.36 -5.48
CA VAL A 16 7.89 8.17 -5.31
C VAL A 16 7.70 7.47 -6.65
N ASN A 17 7.38 6.18 -6.66
CA ASN A 17 7.20 5.38 -7.87
C ASN A 17 5.81 4.72 -7.98
N GLY A 18 5.00 4.74 -6.93
CA GLY A 18 3.79 3.93 -6.94
C GLY A 18 2.77 4.25 -5.86
N PRO A 19 1.56 3.69 -6.01
CA PRO A 19 0.44 3.95 -5.11
C PRO A 19 0.71 3.49 -3.68
N GLY A 20 1.50 2.41 -3.49
CA GLY A 20 1.88 1.93 -2.16
C GLY A 20 2.76 2.92 -1.39
N GLU A 21 3.74 3.54 -2.06
CA GLU A 21 4.60 4.57 -1.45
C GLU A 21 3.80 5.85 -1.18
N ILE A 22 2.87 6.20 -2.07
CA ILE A 22 1.99 7.36 -1.88
C ILE A 22 1.11 7.16 -0.64
N ALA A 23 0.37 6.05 -0.57
CA ALA A 23 -0.58 5.79 0.50
C ALA A 23 0.08 5.36 1.83
N GLY A 24 1.24 4.70 1.74
CA GLY A 24 1.94 4.13 2.90
C GLY A 24 3.01 5.03 3.49
N TRP A 25 3.67 5.87 2.69
CA TRP A 25 4.83 6.66 3.14
C TRP A 25 4.64 8.17 2.94
N LEU A 26 4.28 8.60 1.73
CA LEU A 26 4.15 10.03 1.42
C LEU A 26 3.00 10.68 2.18
N GLN A 27 1.80 10.08 2.15
CA GLN A 27 0.61 10.65 2.78
C GLN A 27 0.82 10.96 4.28
N PRO A 28 1.27 10.02 5.14
CA PRO A 28 1.49 10.33 6.55
C PRO A 28 2.55 11.40 6.76
N LEU A 29 3.66 11.33 6.03
CA LEU A 29 4.73 12.32 6.14
C LEU A 29 4.31 13.70 5.67
N ALA A 30 3.59 13.80 4.55
CA ALA A 30 3.11 15.07 4.01
C ALA A 30 2.08 15.73 4.95
N GLN A 31 1.22 14.95 5.60
CA GLN A 31 0.29 15.47 6.62
C GLN A 31 1.03 15.98 7.86
N ALA A 32 1.97 15.20 8.41
CA ALA A 32 2.79 15.64 9.54
C ALA A 32 3.61 16.89 9.21
N LEU A 33 4.21 16.94 8.01
CA LEU A 33 4.99 18.08 7.55
C LEU A 33 4.14 19.32 7.35
N ARG A 34 2.95 19.20 6.75
CA ARG A 34 2.04 20.34 6.58
C ARG A 34 1.55 20.88 7.92
N ALA A 35 1.28 20.01 8.89
CA ALA A 35 0.85 20.40 10.23
C ALA A 35 1.97 21.13 11.01
N ALA A 36 3.21 20.64 10.94
CA ALA A 36 4.34 21.21 11.68
C ALA A 36 5.00 22.41 10.99
N HIS A 37 5.02 22.43 9.66
CA HIS A 37 5.75 23.40 8.84
C HIS A 37 4.94 23.82 7.61
N PRO A 38 3.82 24.55 7.79
CA PRO A 38 2.89 24.90 6.71
C PRO A 38 3.51 25.77 5.61
N GLN A 39 4.63 26.44 5.87
CA GLN A 39 5.37 27.27 4.93
C GLN A 39 6.23 26.49 3.93
N ILE A 40 6.54 25.21 4.21
CA ILE A 40 7.36 24.39 3.31
C ILE A 40 6.48 23.91 2.15
N ARG A 41 6.91 24.19 0.92
CA ARG A 41 6.24 23.66 -0.27
C ARG A 41 6.53 22.17 -0.44
N ILE A 42 5.50 21.37 -0.66
CA ILE A 42 5.56 19.93 -0.88
C ILE A 42 5.39 19.66 -2.37
N VAL A 43 6.48 19.29 -3.02
CA VAL A 43 6.51 18.84 -4.42
C VAL A 43 6.70 17.33 -4.45
N VAL A 44 5.92 16.64 -5.28
CA VAL A 44 5.99 15.19 -5.45
C VAL A 44 6.40 14.89 -6.88
N MET A 45 7.59 14.33 -7.08
CA MET A 45 8.07 13.85 -8.37
C MET A 45 7.87 12.36 -8.49
N MET A 46 7.07 11.95 -9.47
CA MET A 46 6.88 10.54 -9.77
C MET A 46 8.00 10.04 -10.68
N LEU A 47 8.62 8.94 -10.29
CA LEU A 47 9.63 8.23 -11.07
C LEU A 47 9.00 7.01 -11.77
N PRO A 48 9.59 6.53 -12.88
CA PRO A 48 9.07 5.37 -13.60
C PRO A 48 8.91 4.15 -12.71
N CYS A 49 7.79 3.45 -12.88
CA CYS A 49 7.50 2.19 -12.19
C CYS A 49 6.75 1.25 -13.11
N VAL A 50 7.13 -0.02 -13.10
CA VAL A 50 6.47 -1.07 -13.89
C VAL A 50 5.01 -1.31 -13.47
N TYR A 51 4.62 -0.82 -12.30
CA TYR A 51 3.26 -0.95 -11.76
C TYR A 51 2.42 0.33 -11.91
N SER A 52 3.00 1.43 -12.38
CA SER A 52 2.30 2.70 -12.55
C SER A 52 1.31 2.65 -13.72
N THR A 53 0.10 3.19 -13.49
CA THR A 53 -0.96 3.27 -14.51
C THR A 53 -1.12 4.68 -15.08
N GLY A 54 -0.35 5.65 -14.59
CA GLY A 54 -0.45 7.07 -14.96
C GLY A 54 -1.47 7.86 -14.13
N ALA A 55 -2.27 7.22 -13.27
CA ALA A 55 -3.22 7.92 -12.40
C ALA A 55 -2.60 8.39 -11.07
N GLU A 56 -1.36 8.00 -10.76
CA GLU A 56 -0.71 8.32 -9.49
C GLU A 56 -0.53 9.83 -9.28
N ALA A 57 -0.34 10.60 -10.37
CA ALA A 57 -0.25 12.07 -10.31
C ALA A 57 -1.55 12.65 -9.75
N ARG A 58 -2.69 12.11 -10.19
CA ARG A 58 -4.02 12.54 -9.77
C ARG A 58 -4.27 12.21 -8.31
N VAL A 59 -3.84 11.01 -7.87
CA VAL A 59 -3.94 10.60 -6.46
C VAL A 59 -3.08 11.50 -5.58
N ALA A 60 -1.83 11.76 -5.97
CA ALA A 60 -0.93 12.64 -5.21
C ALA A 60 -1.46 14.09 -5.15
N ALA A 61 -1.97 14.62 -6.27
CA ALA A 61 -2.60 15.93 -6.30
C ALA A 61 -3.86 16.02 -5.42
N GLY A 62 -4.58 14.90 -5.25
CA GLY A 62 -5.77 14.82 -4.40
C GLY A 62 -5.50 14.79 -2.89
N LEU A 63 -4.24 14.70 -2.43
CA LEU A 63 -3.92 14.60 -1.00
C LEU A 63 -4.15 15.89 -0.20
N GLY A 64 -4.44 17.02 -0.86
CA GLY A 64 -4.68 18.32 -0.22
C GLY A 64 -3.45 18.96 0.45
N THR A 65 -2.44 18.16 0.79
CA THR A 65 -1.17 18.61 1.38
C THR A 65 -0.09 18.88 0.34
N VAL A 66 -0.25 18.40 -0.89
CA VAL A 66 0.73 18.47 -1.97
C VAL A 66 0.49 19.73 -2.81
N ASP A 67 1.50 20.60 -2.93
CA ASP A 67 1.41 21.84 -3.71
C ASP A 67 1.63 21.61 -5.21
N LEU A 68 2.41 20.58 -5.56
CA LEU A 68 2.69 20.23 -6.96
C LEU A 68 2.97 18.73 -7.10
N ALA A 69 2.21 18.05 -7.95
CA ALA A 69 2.49 16.69 -8.40
C ALA A 69 3.07 16.71 -9.82
N VAL A 70 4.31 16.25 -9.97
CA VAL A 70 5.03 16.20 -11.24
C VAL A 70 4.93 14.80 -11.85
N PRO A 71 4.30 14.65 -13.04
CA PRO A 71 4.18 13.38 -13.73
C PRO A 71 5.53 12.79 -14.18
N VAL A 72 5.59 11.48 -14.37
CA VAL A 72 6.80 10.75 -14.80
C VAL A 72 7.45 11.37 -16.03
N GLY A 73 6.66 11.69 -17.07
CA GLY A 73 7.18 12.31 -18.29
C GLY A 73 7.85 13.66 -18.06
N GLN A 74 7.33 14.49 -17.15
CA GLN A 74 7.92 15.77 -16.80
C GLN A 74 9.16 15.60 -15.91
N ALA A 75 9.13 14.65 -14.97
CA ALA A 75 10.28 14.32 -14.13
C ALA A 75 11.46 13.81 -14.98
N LEU A 76 11.21 12.91 -15.94
CA LEU A 76 12.23 12.45 -16.87
C LEU A 76 12.74 13.56 -17.79
N ARG A 77 11.85 14.41 -18.32
CA ARG A 77 12.27 15.58 -19.10
C ARG A 77 13.16 16.52 -18.30
N PHE A 78 12.88 16.73 -17.02
CA PHE A 78 13.73 17.51 -16.12
C PHE A 78 15.11 16.84 -15.92
N VAL A 79 15.12 15.53 -15.63
CA VAL A 79 16.36 14.75 -15.49
C VAL A 79 17.19 14.74 -16.78
N LEU A 80 16.57 14.76 -17.95
CA LEU A 80 17.29 14.78 -19.23
C LEU A 80 17.76 16.20 -19.61
N THR A 81 16.88 17.19 -19.52
CA THR A 81 17.11 18.53 -20.11
C THR A 81 17.51 19.61 -19.10
N GLY A 82 17.35 19.36 -17.81
CA GLY A 82 17.55 20.37 -16.75
C GLY A 82 16.44 21.43 -16.69
N ARG A 83 15.47 21.40 -17.60
CA ARG A 83 14.34 22.34 -17.60
C ARG A 83 13.39 22.01 -16.46
N LEU A 84 13.26 22.94 -15.51
CA LEU A 84 12.39 22.78 -14.35
C LEU A 84 10.93 22.53 -14.76
N PRO A 85 10.24 21.59 -14.11
CA PRO A 85 8.81 21.40 -14.29
C PRO A 85 8.03 22.68 -13.97
N ALA A 86 6.91 22.89 -14.67
CA ALA A 86 6.04 24.02 -14.42
C ALA A 86 5.54 24.00 -12.96
N GLY A 87 5.54 25.17 -12.30
CA GLY A 87 5.11 25.34 -10.92
C GLY A 87 6.21 25.12 -9.87
N MET A 88 7.38 24.57 -10.23
CA MET A 88 8.54 24.54 -9.33
C MET A 88 9.16 25.93 -9.19
N ALA A 89 9.62 26.27 -7.99
CA ALA A 89 10.32 27.53 -7.73
C ALA A 89 11.81 27.40 -8.09
N PRO A 90 12.35 28.14 -9.08
CA PRO A 90 13.74 27.99 -9.52
C PRO A 90 14.78 28.39 -8.48
N ALA A 91 14.50 29.39 -7.65
CA ALA A 91 15.40 29.89 -6.61
C ALA A 91 15.08 29.33 -5.22
N ALA A 92 14.24 28.29 -5.12
CA ALA A 92 13.87 27.74 -3.83
C ALA A 92 15.00 26.94 -3.19
N ARG A 93 15.24 27.17 -1.90
CA ARG A 93 16.05 26.27 -1.08
C ARG A 93 15.35 24.91 -1.08
N SER A 94 16.04 23.91 -1.62
CA SER A 94 15.44 22.62 -1.95
C SER A 94 16.06 21.47 -1.15
N LEU A 95 15.21 20.58 -0.65
CA LEU A 95 15.57 19.27 -0.12
C LEU A 95 14.93 18.19 -0.99
N VAL A 96 15.71 17.29 -1.56
CA VAL A 96 15.15 16.08 -2.17
C VAL A 96 15.03 15.01 -1.09
N PHE A 97 13.89 14.34 -1.03
CA PHE A 97 13.62 13.29 -0.07
C PHE A 97 13.18 12.03 -0.82
N HIS A 98 14.00 10.99 -0.75
CA HIS A 98 13.70 9.70 -1.35
C HIS A 98 12.72 8.92 -0.47
N LEU A 99 11.51 8.71 -1.00
CA LEU A 99 10.58 7.72 -0.45
C LEU A 99 10.59 6.47 -1.31
N GLY A 100 10.75 6.60 -2.62
CA GLY A 100 11.01 5.46 -3.48
C GLY A 100 11.16 5.81 -4.96
N GLY A 101 11.23 4.77 -5.77
CA GLY A 101 11.69 4.85 -7.16
C GLY A 101 13.16 4.52 -7.33
N GLU A 102 13.66 4.72 -8.54
CA GLU A 102 15.03 4.35 -8.84
C GLU A 102 16.01 5.37 -8.26
N VAL A 103 16.92 4.90 -7.41
CA VAL A 103 17.85 5.74 -6.66
C VAL A 103 18.72 6.58 -7.60
N ALA A 104 19.20 6.01 -8.70
CA ALA A 104 19.98 6.77 -9.68
C ALA A 104 19.23 7.99 -10.23
N LEU A 105 17.93 7.87 -10.49
CA LEU A 105 17.11 8.99 -10.93
C LEU A 105 16.91 10.03 -9.83
N THR A 106 16.72 9.60 -8.58
CA THR A 106 16.65 10.51 -7.43
C THR A 106 17.95 11.31 -7.26
N LEU A 107 19.11 10.67 -7.42
CA LEU A 107 20.42 11.34 -7.39
C LEU A 107 20.53 12.40 -8.49
N LEU A 108 20.08 12.10 -9.71
CA LEU A 108 20.07 13.06 -10.80
C LEU A 108 19.12 14.24 -10.54
N VAL A 109 17.95 13.98 -9.95
CA VAL A 109 17.02 15.05 -9.52
C VAL A 109 17.70 15.96 -8.50
N ALA A 110 18.34 15.40 -7.47
CA ALA A 110 19.06 16.18 -6.45
C ALA A 110 20.21 17.00 -7.04
N ALA A 111 21.00 16.41 -7.93
CA ALA A 111 22.09 17.10 -8.62
C ALA A 111 21.58 18.28 -9.48
N ARG A 112 20.48 18.09 -10.22
CA ARG A 112 19.89 19.16 -11.05
C ARG A 112 19.27 20.28 -10.25
N LEU A 113 18.70 19.98 -9.09
CA LEU A 113 18.18 20.98 -8.16
C LEU A 113 19.27 21.60 -7.28
N ARG A 114 20.52 21.09 -7.33
CA ARG A 114 21.60 21.44 -6.39
C ARG A 114 21.13 21.34 -4.93
N ALA A 115 20.33 20.31 -4.66
CA ALA A 115 19.63 20.12 -3.39
C ALA A 115 20.36 19.13 -2.49
N SER A 116 20.22 19.30 -1.18
CA SER A 116 20.55 18.22 -0.24
C SER A 116 19.62 17.04 -0.46
N LEU A 117 20.09 15.83 -0.12
CA LEU A 117 19.35 14.60 -0.37
C LEU A 117 19.23 13.75 0.90
N TYR A 118 17.99 13.55 1.34
CA TYR A 118 17.60 12.64 2.43
C TYR A 118 16.85 11.43 1.87
N ALA A 119 16.73 10.37 2.67
CA ALA A 119 15.91 9.21 2.32
C ALA A 119 15.25 8.57 3.53
N TYR A 120 14.08 7.98 3.32
CA TYR A 120 13.54 6.93 4.17
C TYR A 120 13.62 5.60 3.42
N ALA A 121 14.12 4.55 4.05
CA ALA A 121 14.29 3.26 3.40
C ALA A 121 14.04 2.09 4.36
N GLU A 122 13.46 1.02 3.82
CA GLU A 122 13.31 -0.25 4.53
C GLU A 122 14.58 -1.11 4.45
N GLN A 123 15.36 -0.96 3.38
CA GLN A 123 16.57 -1.71 3.08
C GLN A 123 17.72 -0.75 2.73
N PRO A 124 18.99 -1.18 2.82
CA PRO A 124 20.11 -0.36 2.40
C PRO A 124 19.94 0.09 0.94
N LEU A 125 20.10 1.39 0.70
CA LEU A 125 20.00 1.96 -0.63
C LEU A 125 21.30 1.72 -1.41
N PRO A 126 21.22 1.37 -2.71
CA PRO A 126 22.38 1.49 -3.60
C PRO A 126 22.86 2.94 -3.58
N TYR A 127 24.19 3.16 -3.63
CA TYR A 127 24.77 4.50 -3.54
C TYR A 127 24.39 5.30 -2.28
N GLY A 128 24.09 4.61 -1.17
CA GLY A 128 23.71 5.25 0.09
C GLY A 128 24.66 6.34 0.62
N PHE A 129 25.93 6.32 0.19
CA PHE A 129 26.93 7.35 0.50
C PHE A 129 26.61 8.74 -0.08
N ALA A 130 25.78 8.82 -1.13
CA ALA A 130 25.39 10.09 -1.74
C ALA A 130 24.26 10.80 -0.96
N PHE A 131 23.65 10.12 0.01
CA PHE A 131 22.62 10.68 0.85
C PHE A 131 23.23 11.33 2.10
N ARG A 132 22.89 12.59 2.36
CA ARG A 132 23.34 13.29 3.58
C ARG A 132 22.75 12.64 4.84
N ARG A 133 21.50 12.18 4.78
CA ARG A 133 20.85 11.40 5.84
C ARG A 133 19.99 10.30 5.23
N VAL A 134 20.02 9.12 5.85
CA VAL A 134 19.12 8.00 5.52
C VAL A 134 18.49 7.53 6.82
N PHE A 135 17.17 7.54 6.84
CA PHE A 135 16.31 7.11 7.93
C PHE A 135 15.76 5.71 7.63
N TYR A 136 15.70 4.88 8.66
CA TYR A 136 15.24 3.50 8.55
C TYR A 136 14.08 3.24 9.48
N ASN A 137 13.24 2.27 9.14
CA ASN A 137 12.11 1.90 10.00
C ASN A 137 12.53 1.21 11.31
N GLY A 138 13.75 0.66 11.38
CA GLY A 138 14.26 -0.06 12.54
C GLY A 138 13.73 -1.48 12.71
N LEU A 139 13.03 -2.02 11.71
CA LEU A 139 12.46 -3.37 11.74
C LEU A 139 13.30 -4.36 10.93
N ASN A 140 13.81 -3.91 9.78
CA ASN A 140 14.57 -4.77 8.91
C ASN A 140 16.01 -4.93 9.42
N ARG A 141 16.54 -6.15 9.28
CA ARG A 141 17.92 -6.43 9.63
C ARG A 141 18.85 -5.76 8.63
N LEU A 142 19.52 -4.70 9.06
CA LEU A 142 20.51 -4.01 8.24
C LEU A 142 21.86 -4.75 8.28
N PRO A 143 22.67 -4.68 7.20
CA PRO A 143 24.02 -5.25 7.18
C PRO A 143 24.87 -4.67 8.30
N LYS A 144 25.60 -5.51 9.05
CA LYS A 144 26.46 -5.06 10.17
C LYS A 144 27.49 -3.97 9.79
N ARG A 145 27.92 -3.96 8.53
CA ARG A 145 28.84 -2.94 7.97
C ARG A 145 28.22 -1.54 7.90
N LEU A 146 26.90 -1.45 7.82
CA LEU A 146 26.16 -0.20 7.82
C LEU A 146 25.94 0.22 9.27
N LYS A 147 26.86 1.04 9.80
CA LYS A 147 26.71 1.63 11.14
C LYS A 147 25.64 2.72 11.07
N VAL A 148 24.42 2.39 11.51
CA VAL A 148 23.31 3.33 11.57
C VAL A 148 23.18 3.88 12.98
N ASP A 149 23.20 5.20 13.10
CA ASP A 149 22.86 5.90 14.34
C ASP A 149 21.43 5.54 14.76
N PRO A 150 21.20 5.08 16.01
CA PRO A 150 19.86 4.80 16.53
C PRO A 150 18.85 5.93 16.35
N ALA A 151 19.30 7.20 16.34
CA ALA A 151 18.44 8.36 16.06
C ALA A 151 17.81 8.32 14.66
N ARG A 152 18.43 7.59 13.72
CA ARG A 152 17.93 7.39 12.35
C ARG A 152 16.93 6.24 12.24
N LEU A 153 16.65 5.51 13.32
CA LEU A 153 15.62 4.46 13.36
C LEU A 153 14.27 5.09 13.70
N VAL A 154 13.62 5.68 12.69
CA VAL A 154 12.46 6.56 12.87
C VAL A 154 11.13 5.82 13.02
N GLY A 155 11.07 4.49 12.86
CA GLY A 155 9.81 3.74 12.89
C GLY A 155 9.16 3.61 11.51
N GLU A 156 7.97 3.03 11.46
CA GLU A 156 7.29 2.63 10.23
C GLU A 156 6.20 3.62 9.80
N LEU A 157 6.42 4.29 8.67
CA LEU A 157 5.43 5.20 8.08
C LEU A 157 4.12 4.50 7.72
N MET A 158 4.14 3.21 7.37
CA MET A 158 2.92 2.45 7.08
C MET A 158 2.01 2.33 8.32
N VAL A 159 2.57 2.30 9.53
CA VAL A 159 1.82 2.32 10.79
C VAL A 159 1.17 3.68 10.99
N ASP A 160 1.87 4.77 10.68
CA ASP A 160 1.32 6.13 10.71
C ASP A 160 0.18 6.29 9.69
N ALA A 161 0.35 5.75 8.47
CA ALA A 161 -0.70 5.75 7.46
C ALA A 161 -1.97 5.00 7.92
N ALA A 162 -1.81 3.86 8.60
CA ALA A 162 -2.94 3.11 9.14
C ALA A 162 -3.65 3.88 10.27
N ALA A 163 -2.89 4.57 11.13
CA ALA A 163 -3.43 5.42 12.19
C ALA A 163 -4.25 6.59 11.60
N LEU A 164 -3.76 7.23 10.54
CA LEU A 164 -4.47 8.32 9.86
C LEU A 164 -5.77 7.86 9.21
N LYS A 165 -5.77 6.71 8.54
CA LYS A 165 -7.00 6.12 7.97
C LYS A 165 -8.03 5.87 9.07
N ARG A 166 -7.60 5.35 10.23
CA ARG A 166 -8.46 5.16 11.40
C ARG A 166 -8.98 6.47 11.98
N ALA A 167 -8.17 7.50 12.06
CA ALA A 167 -8.64 8.80 12.52
C ALA A 167 -9.67 9.40 11.55
N ALA A 168 -9.47 9.23 10.24
CA ALA A 168 -10.34 9.77 9.20
C ALA A 168 -11.69 9.03 9.05
N PHE A 169 -11.69 7.70 9.22
CA PHE A 169 -12.87 6.85 8.94
C PHE A 169 -13.38 6.06 10.15
N GLY A 170 -12.60 5.98 11.23
CA GLY A 170 -12.90 5.18 12.42
C GLY A 170 -13.83 5.88 13.40
N GLY A 171 -14.96 6.41 12.91
CA GLY A 171 -16.04 6.95 13.74
C GLY A 171 -16.63 5.92 14.71
N ALA A 172 -17.83 6.17 15.23
CA ALA A 172 -18.51 5.22 16.12
C ALA A 172 -18.50 3.81 15.51
N ARG A 173 -17.91 2.85 16.23
CA ARG A 173 -17.83 1.47 15.74
C ARG A 173 -19.26 0.98 15.52
N PRO A 174 -19.59 0.46 14.33
CA PRO A 174 -20.89 -0.13 14.12
C PRO A 174 -21.10 -1.27 15.11
N ASP A 175 -22.35 -1.47 15.53
CA ASP A 175 -22.77 -2.53 16.46
C ASP A 175 -22.52 -3.96 15.91
N ARG A 176 -22.10 -4.04 14.64
CA ARG A 176 -21.84 -5.29 13.92
C ARG A 176 -20.39 -5.37 13.47
N GLN A 177 -19.78 -6.53 13.68
CA GLN A 177 -18.45 -6.85 13.18
C GLN A 177 -18.38 -6.74 11.65
N VAL A 178 -17.29 -6.15 11.17
CA VAL A 178 -17.06 -5.92 9.74
C VAL A 178 -15.99 -6.87 9.20
N VAL A 179 -16.34 -7.68 8.19
CA VAL A 179 -15.38 -8.44 7.38
C VAL A 179 -15.05 -7.68 6.11
N GLY A 180 -13.80 -7.23 6.02
CA GLY A 180 -13.24 -6.57 4.84
C GLY A 180 -12.81 -7.57 3.77
N LEU A 181 -13.37 -7.49 2.56
CA LEU A 181 -12.97 -8.28 1.40
C LEU A 181 -12.01 -7.47 0.52
N PHE A 182 -10.82 -8.00 0.27
CA PHE A 182 -9.78 -7.34 -0.53
C PHE A 182 -9.48 -8.16 -1.78
N PRO A 183 -10.23 -7.96 -2.88
CA PRO A 183 -10.14 -8.78 -4.08
C PRO A 183 -9.05 -8.28 -5.06
N GLY A 184 -8.03 -7.59 -4.55
CA GLY A 184 -6.92 -7.04 -5.34
C GLY A 184 -7.16 -5.64 -5.89
N SER A 185 -6.14 -5.10 -6.55
CA SER A 185 -6.09 -3.71 -7.01
C SER A 185 -6.40 -3.53 -8.51
N ARG A 186 -6.75 -4.61 -9.21
CA ARG A 186 -6.99 -4.63 -10.65
C ARG A 186 -8.33 -5.29 -10.95
N THR A 187 -9.03 -4.80 -11.97
CA THR A 187 -10.34 -5.31 -12.38
C THR A 187 -10.36 -6.83 -12.58
N TYR A 188 -9.42 -7.40 -13.33
CA TYR A 188 -9.37 -8.85 -13.58
C TYR A 188 -9.22 -9.69 -12.30
N MET A 189 -8.57 -9.14 -11.26
CA MET A 189 -8.46 -9.81 -9.97
C MET A 189 -9.80 -9.79 -9.25
N ALA A 190 -10.48 -8.64 -9.26
CA ALA A 190 -11.79 -8.49 -8.66
C ALA A 190 -12.85 -9.37 -9.33
N GLU A 191 -12.81 -9.45 -10.66
CA GLU A 191 -13.70 -10.31 -11.47
C GLU A 191 -13.60 -11.79 -11.10
N PHE A 192 -12.40 -12.25 -10.75
CA PHE A 192 -12.18 -13.62 -10.29
C PHE A 192 -12.48 -13.81 -8.79
N LEU A 193 -11.96 -12.93 -7.94
CA LEU A 193 -11.95 -13.11 -6.49
C LEU A 193 -13.30 -12.81 -5.84
N LEU A 194 -14.10 -11.88 -6.37
CA LEU A 194 -15.39 -11.55 -5.76
C LEU A 194 -16.39 -12.71 -5.85
N PRO A 195 -16.63 -13.34 -7.03
CA PRO A 195 -17.44 -14.56 -7.10
C PRO A 195 -16.89 -15.70 -6.25
N TYR A 196 -15.57 -15.82 -6.15
CA TYR A 196 -14.90 -16.82 -5.31
C TYR A 196 -15.14 -16.57 -3.82
N TYR A 197 -15.04 -15.32 -3.36
CA TYR A 197 -15.32 -14.92 -1.98
C TYR A 197 -16.81 -15.07 -1.63
N ALA A 198 -17.72 -14.84 -2.57
CA ALA A 198 -19.16 -14.97 -2.36
C ALA A 198 -19.56 -16.35 -1.81
N VAL A 199 -18.88 -17.42 -2.22
CA VAL A 199 -19.08 -18.78 -1.67
C VAL A 199 -18.81 -18.81 -0.15
N THR A 200 -17.74 -18.13 0.29
CA THR A 200 -17.40 -18.02 1.73
C THR A 200 -18.38 -17.10 2.46
N VAL A 201 -18.78 -16.00 1.82
CA VAL A 201 -19.76 -15.06 2.37
C VAL A 201 -21.06 -15.80 2.71
N ASP A 202 -21.61 -16.57 1.78
CA ASP A 202 -22.86 -17.32 2.01
C ASP A 202 -22.69 -18.39 3.09
N ALA A 203 -21.59 -19.14 3.07
CA ALA A 203 -21.32 -20.18 4.07
C ALA A 203 -21.20 -19.62 5.50
N VAL A 204 -20.46 -18.52 5.68
CA VAL A 204 -20.24 -17.90 7.00
C VAL A 204 -21.49 -17.13 7.45
N ALA A 205 -22.16 -16.41 6.54
CA ALA A 205 -23.36 -15.63 6.88
C ALA A 205 -24.54 -16.51 7.29
N ALA A 206 -24.63 -17.76 6.79
CA ALA A 206 -25.62 -18.73 7.25
C ALA A 206 -25.49 -19.07 8.75
N ARG A 207 -24.28 -18.93 9.32
CA ARG A 207 -23.97 -19.21 10.73
C ARG A 207 -23.85 -17.93 11.56
N LEU A 208 -23.42 -16.83 10.94
CA LEU A 208 -23.18 -15.52 11.56
C LEU A 208 -23.89 -14.41 10.75
N PRO A 209 -25.24 -14.36 10.75
CA PRO A 209 -26.01 -13.42 9.92
C PRO A 209 -25.84 -11.94 10.33
N GLN A 210 -25.28 -11.67 11.51
CA GLN A 210 -24.98 -10.33 12.01
C GLN A 210 -23.74 -9.69 11.37
N VAL A 211 -22.90 -10.48 10.69
CA VAL A 211 -21.65 -9.99 10.09
C VAL A 211 -21.94 -9.06 8.92
N ARG A 212 -21.24 -7.91 8.88
CA ARG A 212 -21.27 -7.02 7.72
C ARG A 212 -20.12 -7.31 6.79
N TRP A 213 -20.43 -7.52 5.51
CA TRP A 213 -19.43 -7.77 4.47
C TRP A 213 -19.17 -6.51 3.67
N VAL A 214 -17.90 -6.11 3.57
CA VAL A 214 -17.53 -4.86 2.90
C VAL A 214 -16.35 -5.11 1.97
N MET A 215 -16.55 -4.90 0.67
CA MET A 215 -15.49 -4.91 -0.33
C MET A 215 -14.69 -3.60 -0.29
N ALA A 216 -13.38 -3.73 -0.20
CA ALA A 216 -12.42 -2.65 -0.40
C ALA A 216 -12.21 -2.39 -1.90
N GLN A 217 -12.87 -1.36 -2.44
CA GLN A 217 -12.66 -0.94 -3.82
C GLN A 217 -11.34 -0.18 -3.95
N ALA A 218 -10.43 -0.72 -4.75
CA ALA A 218 -9.21 -0.02 -5.14
C ALA A 218 -9.51 1.02 -6.26
N PRO A 219 -8.76 2.13 -6.33
CA PRO A 219 -8.99 3.19 -7.34
C PRO A 219 -8.92 2.74 -8.80
N PHE A 220 -8.31 1.58 -9.07
CA PHE A 220 -8.13 1.04 -10.42
C PHE A 220 -9.07 -0.13 -10.74
N VAL A 221 -10.03 -0.44 -9.87
CA VAL A 221 -11.08 -1.40 -10.15
C VAL A 221 -12.23 -0.65 -10.81
N ASP A 222 -12.46 -0.96 -12.08
CA ASP A 222 -13.53 -0.38 -12.88
C ASP A 222 -14.91 -0.78 -12.32
N GLU A 223 -15.71 0.21 -11.96
CA GLU A 223 -17.06 -0.03 -11.47
C GLU A 223 -17.97 -0.60 -12.55
N ALA A 224 -17.77 -0.21 -13.82
CA ALA A 224 -18.55 -0.76 -14.92
C ALA A 224 -18.34 -2.28 -15.07
N ALA A 225 -17.15 -2.78 -14.73
CA ALA A 225 -16.88 -4.21 -14.64
C ALA A 225 -17.58 -4.86 -13.45
N LEU A 226 -17.62 -4.21 -12.27
CA LEU A 226 -18.36 -4.70 -11.11
C LEU A 226 -19.87 -4.81 -11.38
N ARG A 227 -20.44 -3.88 -12.14
CA ARG A 227 -21.86 -3.91 -12.56
C ARG A 227 -22.20 -5.11 -13.45
N ARG A 228 -21.22 -5.66 -14.15
CA ARG A 228 -21.36 -6.82 -15.06
C ARG A 228 -20.69 -8.08 -14.52
N LEU A 229 -20.46 -8.13 -13.22
CA LEU A 229 -19.71 -9.20 -12.58
C LEU A 229 -20.48 -10.52 -12.65
N THR A 230 -20.06 -11.39 -13.54
CA THR A 230 -20.60 -12.75 -13.66
C THR A 230 -19.47 -13.78 -13.61
N PRO A 231 -19.65 -14.93 -12.94
CA PRO A 231 -18.76 -16.07 -13.12
C PRO A 231 -18.71 -16.42 -14.62
N PRO A 232 -17.54 -16.61 -15.22
CA PRO A 232 -17.45 -16.95 -16.63
C PRO A 232 -18.11 -18.31 -16.89
N GLU A 233 -18.83 -18.44 -18.00
CA GLU A 233 -19.40 -19.73 -18.41
C GLU A 233 -18.30 -20.80 -18.50
N GLY A 234 -18.58 -22.00 -17.98
CA GLY A 234 -17.62 -23.11 -17.98
C GLY A 234 -16.46 -22.97 -16.99
N HIS A 235 -16.54 -22.08 -16.00
CA HIS A 235 -15.55 -22.02 -14.92
C HIS A 235 -15.49 -23.33 -14.11
N HIS A 236 -14.28 -23.77 -13.75
CA HIS A 236 -14.03 -25.04 -13.05
C HIS A 236 -13.65 -24.85 -11.57
N TRP A 237 -14.11 -23.76 -10.94
CA TRP A 237 -13.81 -23.46 -9.54
C TRP A 237 -15.07 -23.01 -8.80
N PRO A 238 -15.14 -23.12 -7.46
CA PRO A 238 -16.32 -22.66 -6.73
C PRO A 238 -16.44 -21.13 -6.81
N ALA A 239 -17.54 -20.66 -7.40
CA ALA A 239 -17.88 -19.24 -7.53
C ALA A 239 -19.40 -19.07 -7.55
N LEU A 240 -19.89 -17.94 -7.04
CA LEU A 240 -21.31 -17.58 -7.09
C LEU A 240 -21.53 -16.32 -7.95
N PRO A 241 -22.64 -16.22 -8.69
CA PRO A 241 -23.00 -14.99 -9.36
C PRO A 241 -23.28 -13.88 -8.35
N LEU A 242 -22.95 -12.65 -8.73
CA LEU A 242 -23.16 -11.47 -7.91
C LEU A 242 -23.99 -10.46 -8.69
N THR A 243 -25.02 -9.92 -8.05
CA THR A 243 -25.88 -8.89 -8.66
C THR A 243 -25.52 -7.53 -8.09
N TRP A 244 -25.31 -6.54 -8.96
CA TRP A 244 -25.04 -5.17 -8.54
C TRP A 244 -26.33 -4.44 -8.17
N HIS A 245 -26.27 -3.72 -7.06
CA HIS A 245 -27.34 -2.82 -6.60
C HIS A 245 -26.75 -1.47 -6.20
N GLU A 246 -27.49 -0.41 -6.53
CA GLU A 246 -27.12 0.95 -6.21
C GLU A 246 -28.39 1.75 -5.90
N THR A 247 -28.39 2.39 -4.74
CA THR A 247 -29.45 3.29 -4.28
C THR A 247 -28.82 4.56 -3.72
N ALA A 248 -29.64 5.53 -3.29
CA ALA A 248 -29.16 6.75 -2.63
C ALA A 248 -28.37 6.44 -1.34
N GLU A 249 -28.69 5.33 -0.67
CA GLU A 249 -28.08 4.87 0.58
C GLU A 249 -26.75 4.11 0.36
N GLY A 250 -26.41 3.82 -0.90
CA GLY A 250 -25.13 3.27 -1.29
C GLY A 250 -25.21 2.10 -2.27
N ARG A 251 -24.09 1.41 -2.41
CA ARG A 251 -23.85 0.42 -3.46
C ARG A 251 -23.35 -0.90 -2.88
N TRP A 252 -23.81 -2.02 -3.43
CA TRP A 252 -23.45 -3.35 -2.98
C TRP A 252 -23.55 -4.40 -4.08
N LEU A 253 -22.84 -5.50 -3.87
CA LEU A 253 -23.03 -6.75 -4.58
C LEU A 253 -23.87 -7.69 -3.72
N GLN A 254 -24.83 -8.38 -4.31
CA GLN A 254 -25.70 -9.33 -3.63
C GLN A 254 -25.43 -10.76 -4.10
N THR A 255 -25.29 -11.67 -3.14
CA THR A 255 -25.13 -13.12 -3.41
C THR A 255 -26.48 -13.80 -3.68
N PRO A 256 -26.51 -15.04 -4.21
CA PRO A 256 -27.74 -15.79 -4.42
C PRO A 256 -28.52 -16.08 -3.12
N ALA A 257 -27.83 -16.22 -1.98
CA ALA A 257 -28.48 -16.37 -0.68
C ALA A 257 -29.01 -15.03 -0.10
N GLY A 258 -28.88 -13.91 -0.82
CA GLY A 258 -29.35 -12.60 -0.40
C GLY A 258 -28.37 -11.81 0.48
N ASN A 259 -27.12 -12.28 0.64
CA ASN A 259 -26.14 -11.58 1.46
C ASN A 259 -25.60 -10.34 0.74
N ARG A 260 -25.53 -9.22 1.47
CA ARG A 260 -25.06 -7.93 0.99
C ARG A 260 -23.56 -7.75 1.22
N ILE A 261 -22.81 -7.52 0.15
CA ILE A 261 -21.39 -7.11 0.16
C ILE A 261 -21.33 -5.63 -0.23
N GLU A 262 -21.21 -4.74 0.75
CA GLU A 262 -21.14 -3.29 0.52
C GLU A 262 -19.84 -2.92 -0.22
N VAL A 263 -19.89 -1.96 -1.15
CA VAL A 263 -18.69 -1.50 -1.88
C VAL A 263 -18.26 -0.12 -1.39
N ARG A 264 -17.14 -0.08 -0.66
CA ARG A 264 -16.58 1.14 -0.05
C ARG A 264 -15.17 1.42 -0.56
N PRO A 265 -14.70 2.69 -0.51
CA PRO A 265 -13.31 3.00 -0.79
C PRO A 265 -12.35 2.19 0.09
N GLY A 266 -11.27 1.67 -0.49
CA GLY A 266 -10.28 0.85 0.23
C GLY A 266 -9.77 1.45 1.56
N PRO A 267 -9.44 2.75 1.66
CA PRO A 267 -9.02 3.37 2.91
C PRO A 267 -10.04 3.28 4.05
N GLU A 268 -11.34 3.35 3.73
CA GLU A 268 -12.42 3.21 4.70
C GLU A 268 -12.49 1.77 5.24
N VAL A 269 -12.39 0.79 4.35
CA VAL A 269 -12.40 -0.64 4.75
C VAL A 269 -11.16 -1.00 5.56
N LEU A 270 -9.98 -0.48 5.19
CA LEU A 270 -8.74 -0.65 5.98
C LEU A 270 -8.87 -0.09 7.41
N ALA A 271 -9.62 1.00 7.57
CA ALA A 271 -9.81 1.64 8.86
C ALA A 271 -10.84 0.92 9.74
N THR A 272 -11.88 0.35 9.14
CA THR A 272 -13.08 -0.14 9.83
C THR A 272 -13.18 -1.66 9.94
N ALA A 273 -12.46 -2.44 9.12
CA ALA A 273 -12.53 -3.89 9.15
C ALA A 273 -12.01 -4.48 10.47
N ASP A 274 -12.80 -5.38 11.05
CA ASP A 274 -12.45 -6.17 12.22
C ASP A 274 -11.66 -7.41 11.86
N VAL A 275 -12.01 -8.05 10.74
CA VAL A 275 -11.33 -9.20 10.15
C VAL A 275 -11.25 -8.98 8.64
N ALA A 276 -10.21 -9.49 7.98
CA ALA A 276 -10.06 -9.35 6.53
C ALA A 276 -9.91 -10.70 5.82
N LEU A 277 -10.56 -10.85 4.66
CA LEU A 277 -10.27 -11.87 3.68
C LEU A 277 -9.56 -11.22 2.49
N THR A 278 -8.34 -11.64 2.22
CA THR A 278 -7.45 -10.88 1.35
C THR A 278 -6.52 -11.78 0.55
N ILE A 279 -5.89 -11.21 -0.47
CA ILE A 279 -4.79 -11.82 -1.21
C ILE A 279 -3.43 -11.24 -0.81
N PRO A 280 -2.32 -11.92 -1.10
CA PRO A 280 -0.98 -11.36 -0.88
C PRO A 280 -0.77 -10.03 -1.61
N GLY A 281 -0.21 -9.05 -0.91
CA GLY A 281 0.06 -7.72 -1.47
C GLY A 281 0.28 -6.65 -0.40
N THR A 282 0.36 -5.38 -0.84
CA THR A 282 0.54 -4.20 0.04
C THR A 282 -0.59 -4.09 1.07
N ASN A 283 -1.81 -4.47 0.71
CA ASN A 283 -2.97 -4.56 1.60
C ASN A 283 -2.70 -5.37 2.88
N THR A 284 -1.94 -6.47 2.82
CA THR A 284 -1.58 -7.26 4.01
C THR A 284 -0.68 -6.49 4.96
N GLY A 285 0.17 -5.61 4.43
CA GLY A 285 0.96 -4.67 5.22
C GLY A 285 0.08 -3.59 5.84
N GLU A 286 -0.84 -3.00 5.08
CA GLU A 286 -1.75 -1.96 5.60
C GLU A 286 -2.70 -2.50 6.68
N LEU A 287 -3.30 -3.68 6.45
CA LEU A 287 -4.09 -4.41 7.45
C LEU A 287 -3.26 -4.77 8.67
N GLY A 288 -2.03 -5.23 8.44
CA GLY A 288 -1.09 -5.56 9.51
C GLY A 288 -0.75 -4.33 10.36
N ALA A 289 -0.54 -3.19 9.73
CA ALA A 289 -0.21 -1.93 10.39
C ALA A 289 -1.37 -1.46 11.29
N GLY A 290 -2.61 -1.75 10.89
CA GLY A 290 -3.77 -1.64 11.77
C GLY A 290 -3.78 -2.68 12.91
N GLY A 291 -3.16 -3.83 12.73
CA GLY A 291 -3.36 -4.99 13.60
C GLY A 291 -4.70 -5.66 13.32
N THR A 292 -5.18 -5.66 12.07
CA THR A 292 -6.41 -6.35 11.66
C THR A 292 -6.10 -7.82 11.41
N PRO A 293 -6.74 -8.77 12.14
CA PRO A 293 -6.68 -10.20 11.83
C PRO A 293 -7.13 -10.46 10.39
N MET A 294 -6.44 -11.38 9.72
CA MET A 294 -6.70 -11.64 8.30
C MET A 294 -6.51 -13.10 7.93
N VAL A 295 -7.27 -13.53 6.92
CA VAL A 295 -7.05 -14.78 6.19
C VAL A 295 -6.51 -14.40 4.81
N VAL A 296 -5.27 -14.80 4.52
CA VAL A 296 -4.61 -14.52 3.24
C VAL A 296 -4.77 -15.74 2.35
N VAL A 297 -5.38 -15.55 1.18
CA VAL A 297 -5.68 -16.63 0.24
C VAL A 297 -5.03 -16.38 -1.11
N LEU A 298 -4.54 -17.47 -1.72
CA LEU A 298 -4.06 -17.48 -3.09
C LEU A 298 -4.65 -18.70 -3.82
N PRO A 299 -5.87 -18.57 -4.36
CA PRO A 299 -6.49 -19.64 -5.13
C PRO A 299 -5.70 -19.90 -6.42
N THR A 300 -5.38 -21.17 -6.70
CA THR A 300 -4.51 -21.56 -7.84
C THR A 300 -5.25 -22.12 -9.06
N TYR A 301 -6.54 -21.78 -9.19
CA TYR A 301 -7.41 -22.24 -10.29
C TYR A 301 -6.99 -21.66 -11.65
N ARG A 302 -6.59 -20.39 -11.71
CA ARG A 302 -6.12 -19.70 -12.92
C ARG A 302 -4.59 -19.59 -12.99
N GLY A 303 -3.87 -20.69 -12.78
CA GLY A 303 -2.41 -20.69 -12.60
C GLY A 303 -1.56 -20.10 -13.76
N ASP A 304 -2.19 -19.73 -14.87
CA ASP A 304 -1.67 -19.01 -16.03
C ASP A 304 -1.83 -17.48 -15.96
N GLU A 305 -2.76 -16.95 -15.13
CA GLU A 305 -3.06 -15.52 -15.00
C GLU A 305 -2.55 -14.88 -13.70
N VAL A 306 -2.09 -15.67 -12.73
CA VAL A 306 -1.55 -15.15 -11.47
C VAL A 306 -0.22 -14.42 -11.75
N PRO A 307 -0.12 -13.09 -11.54
CA PRO A 307 1.17 -12.42 -11.58
C PRO A 307 1.99 -12.96 -10.41
N LEU A 308 3.03 -13.74 -10.73
CA LEU A 308 3.96 -14.21 -9.71
C LEU A 308 4.62 -12.98 -9.04
N PRO A 309 4.63 -12.88 -7.70
CA PRO A 309 5.32 -11.79 -7.03
C PRO A 309 6.84 -11.90 -7.25
N GLY A 310 7.49 -10.77 -7.53
CA GLY A 310 8.94 -10.66 -7.71
C GLY A 310 9.41 -10.69 -9.17
N LEU A 311 10.73 -10.87 -9.36
CA LEU A 311 11.43 -10.81 -10.66
C LEU A 311 10.83 -11.73 -11.75
N ALA A 312 10.02 -12.73 -11.41
CA ALA A 312 9.30 -13.57 -12.37
C ALA A 312 8.26 -12.81 -13.23
N GLY A 313 7.84 -11.60 -12.82
CA GLY A 313 7.08 -10.67 -13.66
C GLY A 313 7.84 -10.18 -14.91
N HIS A 314 9.17 -10.38 -14.96
CA HIS A 314 10.03 -10.00 -16.08
C HIS A 314 10.10 -11.08 -17.19
N VAL A 315 9.49 -12.26 -16.98
CA VAL A 315 9.52 -13.36 -17.97
C VAL A 315 8.20 -13.42 -18.75
N ARG A 316 7.82 -12.29 -19.35
CA ARG A 316 6.66 -12.20 -20.27
C ARG A 316 7.03 -12.54 -21.73
N GLY A 317 8.12 -13.29 -21.97
CA GLY A 317 8.62 -13.50 -23.34
C GLY A 317 9.54 -14.70 -23.58
N LEU A 318 9.37 -15.85 -22.92
CA LEU A 318 10.05 -17.10 -23.31
C LEU A 318 9.04 -18.07 -23.96
N PRO A 319 8.99 -18.16 -25.31
CA PRO A 319 7.96 -18.90 -26.06
C PRO A 319 8.09 -20.44 -26.01
N LEU A 320 9.01 -21.01 -25.23
CA LEU A 320 9.43 -22.41 -25.36
C LEU A 320 9.25 -23.30 -24.11
N ILE A 321 8.71 -22.78 -23.01
CA ILE A 321 8.43 -23.58 -21.79
C ILE A 321 6.93 -23.88 -21.74
N GLY A 322 6.55 -25.15 -21.95
CA GLY A 322 5.16 -25.58 -22.01
C GLY A 322 4.31 -25.15 -20.81
N ARG A 323 3.03 -24.81 -21.07
CA ARG A 323 2.03 -24.34 -20.09
C ARG A 323 1.98 -25.17 -18.80
N ALA A 324 2.03 -26.50 -18.92
CA ALA A 324 2.02 -27.43 -17.79
C ALA A 324 3.28 -27.32 -16.90
N LEU A 325 4.45 -27.07 -17.51
CA LEU A 325 5.72 -26.96 -16.79
C LEU A 325 5.80 -25.62 -16.03
N LYS A 326 5.32 -24.52 -16.65
CA LYS A 326 5.20 -23.20 -16.01
C LYS A 326 4.26 -23.24 -14.79
N LEU A 327 3.13 -23.94 -14.91
CA LEU A 327 2.18 -24.20 -13.82
C LEU A 327 2.80 -25.04 -12.70
N TYR A 328 3.57 -26.08 -13.03
CA TYR A 328 4.27 -26.92 -12.06
C TYR A 328 5.33 -26.11 -11.28
N PHE A 329 6.17 -25.33 -11.96
CA PHE A 329 7.17 -24.48 -11.30
C PHE A 329 6.56 -23.32 -10.51
N ALA A 330 5.51 -22.67 -11.02
CA ALA A 330 4.77 -21.66 -10.27
C ALA A 330 4.18 -22.24 -8.99
N ARG A 331 3.52 -23.42 -9.05
CA ARG A 331 2.98 -24.11 -7.87
C ARG A 331 4.08 -24.58 -6.91
N LYS A 332 5.22 -25.05 -7.41
CA LYS A 332 6.37 -25.49 -6.59
C LYS A 332 7.07 -24.31 -5.91
N VAL A 333 7.22 -23.18 -6.60
CA VAL A 333 7.77 -21.94 -6.06
C VAL A 333 6.81 -21.31 -5.05
N LEU A 334 5.50 -21.24 -5.35
CA LEU A 334 4.47 -20.72 -4.44
C LEU A 334 4.32 -21.56 -3.18
N ARG A 335 4.40 -22.90 -3.27
CA ARG A 335 4.46 -23.80 -2.10
C ARG A 335 5.77 -23.69 -1.31
N GLY A 336 6.83 -23.21 -1.96
CA GLY A 336 8.14 -22.95 -1.35
C GLY A 336 8.34 -21.53 -0.85
N LEU A 337 7.36 -20.62 -1.02
CA LEU A 337 7.43 -19.29 -0.43
C LEU A 337 7.19 -19.42 1.08
N PRO A 338 8.15 -19.01 1.93
CA PRO A 338 8.05 -19.27 3.37
C PRO A 338 6.83 -18.58 3.98
N MET A 339 6.54 -17.33 3.55
CA MET A 339 5.46 -16.48 4.05
C MET A 339 5.03 -15.45 2.99
N LEU A 340 3.73 -15.26 2.83
CA LEU A 340 3.11 -14.36 1.83
C LEU A 340 2.71 -13.01 2.42
N ALA A 341 2.08 -13.02 3.59
CA ALA A 341 1.60 -11.83 4.27
C ALA A 341 2.78 -11.03 4.84
N GLN A 342 2.73 -9.71 4.71
CA GLN A 342 3.74 -8.82 5.30
C GLN A 342 3.96 -9.02 6.81
N PRO A 343 2.93 -9.15 7.67
CA PRO A 343 3.16 -9.40 9.11
C PRO A 343 3.91 -10.71 9.36
N ASN A 344 3.61 -11.78 8.62
CA ASN A 344 4.33 -13.04 8.73
C ASN A 344 5.79 -12.87 8.31
N ARG A 345 6.03 -12.29 7.13
CA ARG A 345 7.39 -12.03 6.61
C ARG A 345 8.25 -11.24 7.59
N ARG A 346 7.69 -10.17 8.18
CA ARG A 346 8.40 -9.33 9.15
C ARG A 346 8.66 -10.05 10.46
N ALA A 347 7.75 -10.91 10.91
CA ALA A 347 7.91 -11.70 12.12
C ALA A 347 8.83 -12.93 11.96
N GLY A 348 9.09 -13.37 10.72
CA GLY A 348 9.83 -14.60 10.47
C GLY A 348 9.05 -15.89 10.79
N ARG A 349 7.75 -15.77 11.11
CA ARG A 349 6.86 -16.89 11.47
C ARG A 349 5.41 -16.57 11.09
N ARG A 350 4.56 -17.59 11.05
CA ARG A 350 3.13 -17.46 10.72
C ARG A 350 2.34 -16.95 11.94
N ILE A 351 1.92 -15.70 11.89
CA ILE A 351 0.98 -15.05 12.81
C ILE A 351 -0.44 -15.15 12.26
N VAL A 352 -0.62 -14.90 10.95
CA VAL A 352 -1.92 -14.96 10.26
C VAL A 352 -1.98 -16.17 9.31
N LEU A 353 -3.19 -16.69 9.09
CA LEU A 353 -3.40 -17.85 8.22
C LEU A 353 -3.15 -17.50 6.75
N GLU A 354 -2.34 -18.32 6.08
CA GLU A 354 -2.06 -18.23 4.65
C GLU A 354 -2.46 -19.54 3.96
N LEU A 355 -3.38 -19.46 3.00
CA LEU A 355 -3.94 -20.59 2.28
C LEU A 355 -3.60 -20.48 0.79
N VAL A 356 -2.92 -21.50 0.25
CA VAL A 356 -2.50 -21.54 -1.16
C VAL A 356 -2.93 -22.87 -1.77
N GLY A 357 -3.73 -22.83 -2.83
CA GLY A 357 -4.17 -24.05 -3.51
C GLY A 357 -5.56 -23.97 -4.09
N THR A 358 -6.20 -25.13 -4.19
CA THR A 358 -7.63 -25.28 -4.50
C THR A 358 -8.37 -25.69 -3.23
N ASP A 359 -9.70 -25.58 -3.26
CA ASP A 359 -10.60 -26.12 -2.23
C ASP A 359 -10.37 -25.51 -0.85
N LEU A 360 -10.05 -24.21 -0.85
CA LEU A 360 -9.69 -23.45 0.36
C LEU A 360 -10.92 -23.02 1.16
N HIS A 361 -12.11 -22.96 0.55
CA HIS A 361 -13.32 -22.40 1.16
C HIS A 361 -13.66 -22.96 2.54
N PRO A 362 -13.60 -24.28 2.82
CA PRO A 362 -13.85 -24.79 4.16
C PRO A 362 -12.87 -24.24 5.21
N ALA A 363 -11.58 -24.14 4.87
CA ALA A 363 -10.56 -23.60 5.75
C ALA A 363 -10.71 -22.08 5.93
N ILE A 364 -11.09 -21.36 4.88
CA ILE A 364 -11.39 -19.92 4.96
C ILE A 364 -12.57 -19.68 5.90
N ALA A 365 -13.68 -20.39 5.72
CA ALA A 365 -14.87 -20.24 6.53
C ALA A 365 -14.60 -20.56 8.01
N ALA A 366 -13.93 -21.69 8.28
CA ALA A 366 -13.58 -22.09 9.65
C ALA A 366 -12.71 -21.03 10.36
N GLU A 367 -11.71 -20.47 9.68
CA GLU A 367 -10.86 -19.44 10.27
C GLU A 367 -11.59 -18.10 10.46
N LEU A 368 -12.43 -17.69 9.50
CA LEU A 368 -13.25 -16.49 9.67
C LEU A 368 -14.20 -16.64 10.86
N GLU A 369 -14.88 -17.78 11.00
CA GLU A 369 -15.74 -18.05 12.16
C GLU A 369 -14.96 -17.99 13.48
N ARG A 370 -13.77 -18.60 13.52
CA ARG A 370 -12.88 -18.55 14.70
C ARG A 370 -12.49 -17.12 15.06
N LEU A 371 -12.15 -16.29 14.07
CA LEU A 371 -11.75 -14.90 14.27
C LEU A 371 -12.93 -13.99 14.66
N LEU A 372 -14.13 -14.27 14.16
CA LEU A 372 -15.33 -13.49 14.45
C LEU A 372 -15.92 -13.82 15.83
N THR A 373 -15.85 -15.07 16.25
CA THR A 373 -16.42 -15.53 17.53
C THR A 373 -15.43 -15.53 18.70
N GLY A 374 -14.12 -15.54 18.42
CA GLY A 374 -13.07 -15.59 19.43
C GLY A 374 -12.52 -14.22 19.85
N ASP A 375 -11.84 -14.18 21.01
CA ASP A 375 -11.06 -13.00 21.40
C ASP A 375 -9.80 -12.88 20.53
N THR A 376 -9.72 -11.80 19.77
CA THR A 376 -8.59 -11.50 18.87
C THR A 376 -7.60 -10.50 19.46
N THR A 377 -7.75 -10.08 20.72
CA THR A 377 -6.95 -9.01 21.33
C THR A 377 -5.45 -9.29 21.28
N ALA A 378 -5.03 -10.48 21.69
CA ALA A 378 -3.62 -10.90 21.64
C ALA A 378 -3.10 -10.96 20.19
N LEU A 379 -3.88 -11.55 19.28
CA LEU A 379 -3.53 -11.64 17.85
C LEU A 379 -3.39 -10.26 17.21
N ARG A 380 -4.29 -9.32 17.52
CA ARG A 380 -4.24 -7.93 17.04
C ARG A 380 -2.98 -7.23 17.50
N ALA A 381 -2.59 -7.41 18.77
CA ALA A 381 -1.37 -6.85 19.33
C ALA A 381 -0.12 -7.44 18.65
N GLU A 382 -0.12 -8.75 18.42
CA GLU A 382 0.96 -9.47 17.77
C GLU A 382 1.16 -9.07 16.30
N ILE A 383 0.07 -8.95 15.54
CA ILE A 383 0.10 -8.46 14.14
C ILE A 383 0.67 -7.05 14.10
N ARG A 384 0.23 -6.15 15.01
CA ARG A 384 0.73 -4.78 15.07
C ARG A 384 2.21 -4.73 15.44
N ALA A 385 2.64 -5.53 16.41
CA ALA A 385 4.04 -5.62 16.82
C ALA A 385 4.95 -6.07 15.66
N ALA A 386 4.51 -7.02 14.84
CA ALA A 386 5.25 -7.46 13.65
C ALA A 386 5.43 -6.35 12.60
N MET A 387 4.52 -5.38 12.55
CA MET A 387 4.61 -4.25 11.62
C MET A 387 5.44 -3.08 12.15
N GLY A 388 5.77 -3.07 13.44
CA GLY A 388 6.66 -2.10 14.07
C GLY A 388 5.98 -0.90 14.72
N ARG A 389 6.81 0.07 15.12
CA ARG A 389 6.36 1.28 15.83
C ARG A 389 6.03 2.41 14.86
N GLY A 390 4.94 3.14 15.14
CA GLY A 390 4.64 4.41 14.48
C GLY A 390 5.46 5.59 15.02
N GLY A 391 5.10 6.80 14.59
CA GLY A 391 5.75 8.08 14.89
C GLY A 391 6.86 8.46 13.90
N ALA A 392 6.99 7.75 12.78
CA ALA A 392 7.99 8.05 11.77
C ALA A 392 7.70 9.36 11.05
N ALA A 393 6.42 9.61 10.74
CA ALA A 393 5.98 10.80 10.04
C ALA A 393 6.37 12.09 10.78
N GLU A 394 6.10 12.17 12.08
CA GLU A 394 6.43 13.33 12.91
C GLU A 394 7.95 13.52 13.06
N ARG A 395 8.70 12.43 13.30
CA ARG A 395 10.16 12.49 13.40
C ARG A 395 10.81 12.95 12.09
N LEU A 396 10.35 12.43 10.96
CA LEU A 396 10.84 12.83 9.64
C LEU A 396 10.43 14.26 9.28
N ALA A 397 9.22 14.69 9.64
CA ALA A 397 8.79 16.07 9.44
C ALA A 397 9.69 17.04 10.23
N ALA A 398 10.04 16.71 11.48
CA ALA A 398 10.97 17.49 12.28
C ALA A 398 12.37 17.55 11.67
N GLU A 399 12.88 16.45 11.11
CA GLU A 399 14.16 16.41 10.40
C GLU A 399 14.17 17.30 9.15
N ILE A 400 13.06 17.29 8.39
CA ILE A 400 12.88 18.14 7.22
C ILE A 400 12.79 19.62 7.63
N GLY A 401 12.01 19.96 8.67
CA GLY A 401 11.93 21.32 9.19
C GLY A 401 13.27 21.82 9.75
N GLY A 402 14.00 20.95 10.45
CA GLY A 402 15.35 21.19 10.95
C GLY A 402 16.32 21.56 9.83
N PHE A 403 16.21 20.92 8.65
CA PHE A 403 17.02 21.27 7.49
C PHE A 403 16.81 22.71 7.02
N PHE A 404 15.56 23.20 6.97
CA PHE A 404 15.26 24.54 6.48
C PHE A 404 15.49 25.65 7.52
N THR A 405 15.48 25.30 8.81
CA THR A 405 15.75 26.23 9.91
C THR A 405 17.24 26.36 10.23
N ALA A 406 18.05 25.33 9.97
CA ALA A 406 19.49 25.41 10.10
C ALA A 406 20.07 26.45 9.12
N GLN A 407 20.96 27.32 9.60
CA GLN A 407 21.72 28.21 8.72
C GLN A 407 22.52 27.37 7.70
N PRO A 408 22.66 27.84 6.45
CA PRO A 408 23.51 27.16 5.48
C PRO A 408 24.90 27.03 6.08
N GLN A 409 25.36 25.79 6.30
CA GLN A 409 26.78 25.56 6.52
C GLN A 409 27.41 25.62 5.13
N ASP A 410 28.23 26.64 4.93
CA ASP A 410 28.97 26.95 3.70
C ASP A 410 29.75 25.76 3.13
#